data_AF-A0A2V9X3Z9-F1
#
_entry.id   AF-A0A2V9X3Z9-F1
#
_cell.length_a   1.000
_cell.length_b   1.000
_cell.length_c   1.000
_cell.angle_alpha   90.00
_cell.angle_beta   90.00
_cell.angle_gamma   90.00
#
_symmetry.space_group_name_H-M   'P 1'
#
loop_
_entity.id
_entity.type
_entity.pdbx_description
1 polymer ?
#
loop_
_entity_poly.entity_id
_entity_poly.type
_entity_poly.pdbx_seq_one_letter_code
_entity_poly.pdbx_strand_id
1 'polypeptide(L)'
;MQLRGCGTALVTPFKQDGSIDEAALRNLVAWQVESGIDFLVPCGTTGETPTLSHDEWLTVIDITIEVSAGRVPIVAGATSNSTQDAVEKAREVASRPGVSAVLTASPYYNKPTQEGQYRHFKTIAEAVDKALILYNVPGRTGANIEPSTLARLAEVPNIAGVKEASGNMTQIAEVCNAVPEHFLVFSGDDAITLPVIALGGLGIISVASNEIPREMAEMTRAAMNNDWDTARRIHRKFLALMQANFIESNPLPVKAVLAMMGKIEEVYRLPLLPMRRDTRSRLHKIAVDAGVITKAAAPTPESAAFYIYENWLAGPHKIVLHRSTCGQCNYGKGRPAGHDANHARWHGPYATLVEAREISQHMPGVLIRSECKCI
;
A
#
# COMPACT_ATOMS: atom_id res chain seq x y z
N MET A 1 -3.66 -6.38 -26.98
CA MET A 1 -4.32 -6.97 -25.80
C MET A 1 -5.42 -6.00 -25.35
N GLN A 2 -6.58 -6.51 -24.91
CA GLN A 2 -7.68 -5.68 -24.40
C GLN A 2 -7.44 -5.38 -22.92
N LEU A 3 -7.47 -4.11 -22.51
CA LEU A 3 -7.28 -3.69 -21.12
C LEU A 3 -8.56 -4.01 -20.32
N ARG A 4 -8.54 -5.09 -19.54
CA ARG A 4 -9.66 -5.55 -18.70
C ARG A 4 -9.14 -6.48 -17.59
N GLY A 5 -9.93 -6.72 -16.56
CA GLY A 5 -9.56 -7.62 -15.46
C GLY A 5 -8.91 -6.90 -14.28
N CYS A 6 -8.01 -7.58 -13.57
CA CYS A 6 -7.33 -7.04 -12.41
C CYS A 6 -5.99 -6.41 -12.81
N GLY A 7 -5.84 -5.12 -12.53
CA GLY A 7 -4.58 -4.40 -12.69
C GLY A 7 -4.00 -3.99 -11.35
N THR A 8 -2.70 -4.18 -11.15
CA THR A 8 -2.05 -3.80 -9.88
C THR A 8 -1.56 -2.36 -9.91
N ALA A 9 -2.06 -1.53 -8.99
CA ALA A 9 -1.47 -0.24 -8.67
C ALA A 9 -0.18 -0.46 -7.86
N LEU A 10 0.94 -0.64 -8.57
CA LEU A 10 2.22 -1.05 -7.99
C LEU A 10 2.70 -0.06 -6.91
N VAL A 11 3.20 -0.60 -5.80
CA VAL A 11 4.05 0.16 -4.88
C VAL A 11 5.41 0.44 -5.51
N THR A 12 6.08 1.50 -5.05
CA THR A 12 7.51 1.73 -5.35
C THR A 12 8.32 1.36 -4.10
N PRO A 13 9.14 0.28 -4.15
CA PRO A 13 10.01 -0.07 -3.03
C PRO A 13 11.22 0.86 -2.96
N PHE A 14 11.62 1.19 -1.74
CA PHE A 14 12.78 2.05 -1.47
C PHE A 14 13.75 1.34 -0.52
N LYS A 15 15.04 1.64 -0.64
CA LYS A 15 16.08 1.24 0.31
C LYS A 15 16.08 2.17 1.51
N GLN A 16 16.78 1.80 2.60
CA GLN A 16 16.93 2.65 3.79
C GLN A 16 17.46 4.07 3.52
N ASP A 17 18.26 4.27 2.48
CA ASP A 17 18.77 5.59 2.08
C ASP A 17 17.73 6.45 1.32
N GLY A 18 16.55 5.89 1.07
CA GLY A 18 15.44 6.52 0.35
C GLY A 18 15.49 6.32 -1.16
N SER A 19 16.58 5.78 -1.74
CA SER A 19 16.67 5.48 -3.17
C SER A 19 15.75 4.34 -3.59
N ILE A 20 15.42 4.24 -4.88
CA ILE A 20 14.61 3.12 -5.40
C ILE A 20 15.34 1.79 -5.15
N ASP A 21 14.61 0.81 -4.62
CA ASP A 21 15.07 -0.57 -4.59
C ASP A 21 14.68 -1.28 -5.89
N GLU A 22 15.52 -1.12 -6.91
CA GLU A 22 15.27 -1.70 -8.24
C GLU A 22 15.16 -3.23 -8.20
N ALA A 23 15.93 -3.90 -7.35
CA ALA A 23 15.90 -5.35 -7.23
C ALA A 23 14.56 -5.83 -6.67
N ALA A 24 14.07 -5.19 -5.60
CA ALA A 24 12.75 -5.47 -5.06
C ALA A 24 11.65 -5.13 -6.07
N LEU A 25 11.76 -4.02 -6.81
CA LEU A 25 10.78 -3.65 -7.84
C LEU A 25 10.71 -4.70 -8.95
N ARG A 26 11.87 -5.14 -9.48
CA ARG A 26 11.95 -6.19 -10.50
C ARG A 26 11.30 -7.49 -10.02
N ASN A 27 11.58 -7.90 -8.79
CA ASN A 27 10.98 -9.09 -8.19
C ASN A 27 9.46 -8.96 -8.01
N LEU A 28 8.97 -7.80 -7.57
CA LEU A 28 7.54 -7.54 -7.46
C LEU A 28 6.86 -7.62 -8.83
N VAL A 29 7.40 -6.96 -9.86
CA VAL A 29 6.83 -6.99 -11.21
C VAL A 29 6.80 -8.41 -11.77
N ALA A 30 7.90 -9.16 -11.64
CA ALA A 30 7.95 -10.56 -12.09
C ALA A 30 6.89 -11.41 -11.38
N TRP A 31 6.81 -11.30 -10.06
CA TRP A 31 5.85 -12.06 -9.26
C TRP A 31 4.39 -11.71 -9.58
N GLN A 32 4.09 -10.44 -9.88
CA GLN A 32 2.77 -10.00 -10.31
C GLN A 32 2.36 -10.67 -11.62
N VAL A 33 3.25 -10.66 -12.63
CA VAL A 33 3.02 -11.29 -13.93
C VAL A 33 2.86 -12.82 -13.77
N GLU A 34 3.73 -13.46 -13.00
CA GLU A 34 3.68 -14.91 -12.73
C GLU A 34 2.42 -15.33 -11.94
N SER A 35 1.86 -14.41 -11.16
CA SER A 35 0.63 -14.63 -10.41
C SER A 35 -0.63 -14.46 -11.26
N GLY A 36 -0.49 -14.02 -12.51
CA GLY A 36 -1.59 -13.94 -13.48
C GLY A 36 -2.40 -12.66 -13.41
N ILE A 37 -1.77 -11.55 -12.99
CA ILE A 37 -2.36 -10.21 -13.11
C ILE A 37 -2.65 -9.88 -14.58
N ASP A 38 -3.71 -9.14 -14.86
CA ASP A 38 -4.12 -8.85 -16.23
C ASP A 38 -3.41 -7.60 -16.80
N PHE A 39 -2.98 -6.66 -15.95
CA PHE A 39 -2.15 -5.49 -16.32
C PHE A 39 -1.45 -4.85 -15.13
N LEU A 40 -0.48 -3.95 -15.37
CA LEU A 40 0.28 -3.28 -14.32
C LEU A 40 0.16 -1.76 -14.43
N VAL A 41 0.10 -1.10 -13.27
CA VAL A 41 -0.02 0.36 -13.17
C VAL A 41 1.13 0.92 -12.32
N PRO A 42 2.31 1.14 -12.90
CA PRO A 42 3.41 1.82 -12.22
C PRO A 42 3.10 3.31 -12.06
N CYS A 43 3.71 3.93 -11.05
CA CYS A 43 3.65 5.38 -10.82
C CYS A 43 2.21 5.95 -10.67
N GLY A 44 1.28 5.14 -10.16
CA GLY A 44 0.01 5.62 -9.63
C GLY A 44 0.14 6.16 -8.19
N THR A 45 -0.96 6.50 -7.53
CA THR A 45 -0.93 6.99 -6.14
C THR A 45 -0.25 6.03 -5.16
N THR A 46 -0.49 4.72 -5.33
CA THR A 46 0.12 3.66 -4.51
C THR A 46 1.63 3.55 -4.71
N GLY A 47 2.16 4.01 -5.85
CA GLY A 47 3.58 4.07 -6.16
C GLY A 47 4.30 5.29 -5.58
N GLU A 48 3.63 6.08 -4.74
CA GLU A 48 4.21 7.28 -4.10
C GLU A 48 4.72 8.34 -5.10
N THR A 49 4.11 8.43 -6.30
CA THR A 49 4.54 9.35 -7.37
C THR A 49 4.82 10.80 -6.94
N PRO A 50 4.07 11.43 -6.00
CA PRO A 50 4.39 12.78 -5.56
C PRO A 50 5.78 12.97 -4.93
N THR A 51 6.44 11.90 -4.49
CA THR A 51 7.76 11.94 -3.86
C THR A 51 8.86 11.33 -4.74
N LEU A 52 8.55 10.98 -6.00
CA LEU A 52 9.53 10.56 -6.99
C LEU A 52 10.06 11.79 -7.73
N SER A 53 11.37 11.82 -7.95
CA SER A 53 11.95 12.71 -8.96
C SER A 53 11.53 12.29 -10.37
N HIS A 54 11.79 13.14 -11.35
CA HIS A 54 11.50 12.85 -12.75
C HIS A 54 12.23 11.58 -13.24
N ASP A 55 13.53 11.47 -12.98
CA ASP A 55 14.34 10.31 -13.40
C ASP A 55 13.87 9.02 -12.72
N GLU A 56 13.53 9.09 -11.43
CA GLU A 56 13.00 7.96 -10.68
C GLU A 56 11.64 7.49 -11.20
N TRP A 57 10.77 8.43 -11.53
CA TRP A 57 9.47 8.15 -12.14
C TRP A 57 9.62 7.38 -13.46
N LEU A 58 10.59 7.76 -14.30
CA LEU A 58 10.92 7.04 -15.54
C LEU A 58 11.53 5.67 -15.25
N THR A 59 12.51 5.59 -14.35
CA THR A 59 13.15 4.33 -13.96
C THR A 59 12.13 3.28 -13.51
N VAL A 60 11.14 3.66 -12.70
CA VAL A 60 10.07 2.73 -12.28
C VAL A 60 9.26 2.21 -13.48
N ILE A 61 8.90 3.10 -14.42
CA ILE A 61 8.14 2.72 -15.62
C ILE A 61 8.98 1.79 -16.51
N ASP A 62 10.23 2.13 -16.75
CA ASP A 62 11.12 1.40 -17.65
C ASP A 62 11.45 0.00 -17.08
N ILE A 63 11.71 -0.12 -15.78
CA ILE A 63 11.86 -1.42 -15.11
C ILE A 63 10.58 -2.26 -15.25
N THR A 64 9.42 -1.64 -15.08
CA THR A 64 8.14 -2.35 -15.20
C THR A 64 7.92 -2.86 -16.64
N ILE A 65 8.25 -2.06 -17.65
CA ILE A 65 8.20 -2.46 -19.06
C ILE A 65 9.18 -3.61 -19.33
N GLU A 66 10.44 -3.45 -18.93
CA GLU A 66 11.50 -4.43 -19.15
C GLU A 66 11.13 -5.79 -18.56
N VAL A 67 10.75 -5.83 -17.29
CA VAL A 67 10.43 -7.08 -16.59
C VAL A 67 9.12 -7.67 -17.07
N SER A 68 8.09 -6.87 -17.36
CA SER A 68 6.85 -7.39 -17.93
C SER A 68 7.07 -8.05 -19.29
N ALA A 69 8.04 -7.57 -20.07
CA ALA A 69 8.45 -8.11 -21.36
C ALA A 69 7.26 -8.31 -22.33
N GLY A 70 6.29 -7.40 -22.29
CA GLY A 70 5.09 -7.44 -23.12
C GLY A 70 4.07 -8.54 -22.77
N ARG A 71 4.27 -9.27 -21.66
CA ARG A 71 3.35 -10.34 -21.21
C ARG A 71 2.01 -9.80 -20.72
N VAL A 72 2.00 -8.58 -20.18
CA VAL A 72 0.79 -7.87 -19.74
C VAL A 72 0.88 -6.40 -20.15
N PRO A 73 -0.25 -5.71 -20.39
CA PRO A 73 -0.27 -4.28 -20.67
C PRO A 73 0.26 -3.44 -19.49
N ILE A 74 0.90 -2.32 -19.81
CA ILE A 74 1.34 -1.32 -18.84
C ILE A 74 0.49 -0.05 -18.98
N VAL A 75 -0.10 0.39 -17.87
CA VAL A 75 -0.82 1.68 -17.76
C VAL A 75 0.00 2.62 -16.90
N ALA A 76 0.77 3.52 -17.52
CA ALA A 76 1.70 4.39 -16.79
C ALA A 76 0.98 5.58 -16.14
N GLY A 77 1.23 5.82 -14.86
CA GLY A 77 0.70 7.00 -14.16
C GLY A 77 1.42 8.29 -14.57
N ALA A 78 0.64 9.28 -15.04
CA ALA A 78 1.13 10.58 -15.52
C ALA A 78 0.25 11.74 -15.03
N THR A 79 -0.19 11.70 -13.77
CA THR A 79 -1.05 12.74 -13.20
C THR A 79 -0.26 14.04 -12.90
N SER A 80 -0.89 15.18 -13.17
CA SER A 80 -0.49 16.50 -12.66
C SER A 80 -1.74 17.36 -12.42
N ASN A 81 -1.64 18.35 -11.54
CA ASN A 81 -2.68 19.36 -11.38
C ASN A 81 -2.52 20.58 -12.31
N SER A 82 -1.40 20.66 -13.04
CA SER A 82 -1.15 21.57 -14.16
C SER A 82 -1.43 20.85 -15.48
N THR A 83 -2.28 21.43 -16.34
CA THR A 83 -2.59 20.82 -17.66
C THR A 83 -1.37 20.72 -18.54
N GLN A 84 -0.49 21.72 -18.52
CA GLN A 84 0.73 21.70 -19.34
C GLN A 84 1.67 20.56 -18.90
N ASP A 85 1.93 20.46 -17.59
CA ASP A 85 2.77 19.38 -17.04
C ASP A 85 2.15 18.00 -17.29
N ALA A 86 0.81 17.89 -17.22
CA ALA A 86 0.12 16.64 -17.50
C ALA A 86 0.28 16.23 -18.98
N VAL A 87 0.24 17.19 -19.91
CA VAL A 87 0.51 16.95 -21.34
C VAL A 87 1.96 16.51 -21.55
N GLU A 88 2.92 17.17 -20.92
CA GLU A 88 4.34 16.83 -21.02
C GLU A 88 4.61 15.42 -20.49
N LYS A 89 4.11 15.11 -19.29
CA LYS A 89 4.21 13.76 -18.71
C LYS A 89 3.52 12.71 -19.58
N ALA A 90 2.33 12.99 -20.11
CA ALA A 90 1.59 12.05 -20.95
C ALA A 90 2.35 11.75 -22.24
N ARG A 91 2.87 12.77 -22.94
CA ARG A 91 3.71 12.61 -24.14
C ARG A 91 4.93 11.77 -23.84
N GLU A 92 5.55 12.03 -22.71
CA GLU A 92 6.75 11.35 -22.31
C GLU A 92 6.49 9.86 -22.09
N VAL A 93 5.53 9.47 -21.24
CA VAL A 93 5.23 8.03 -21.06
C VAL A 93 4.68 7.38 -22.33
N ALA A 94 3.90 8.12 -23.13
CA ALA A 94 3.33 7.60 -24.37
C ALA A 94 4.40 7.26 -25.43
N SER A 95 5.55 7.94 -25.39
CA SER A 95 6.69 7.66 -26.27
C SER A 95 7.40 6.33 -25.95
N ARG A 96 7.19 5.74 -24.77
CA ARG A 96 7.79 4.45 -24.40
C ARG A 96 7.01 3.31 -25.08
N PRO A 97 7.62 2.49 -25.96
CA PRO A 97 6.91 1.47 -26.73
C PRO A 97 6.11 0.47 -25.89
N GLY A 98 6.59 0.14 -24.68
CA GLY A 98 5.93 -0.78 -23.76
C GLY A 98 4.70 -0.22 -23.04
N VAL A 99 4.46 1.09 -23.09
CA VAL A 99 3.27 1.71 -22.47
C VAL A 99 2.06 1.48 -23.38
N SER A 100 1.02 0.85 -22.81
CA SER A 100 -0.24 0.57 -23.49
C SER A 100 -1.26 1.69 -23.31
N ALA A 101 -1.30 2.31 -22.13
CA ALA A 101 -2.20 3.42 -21.81
C ALA A 101 -1.60 4.34 -20.74
N VAL A 102 -2.20 5.52 -20.58
CA VAL A 102 -1.82 6.53 -19.59
C VAL A 102 -2.92 6.64 -18.54
N LEU A 103 -2.58 6.57 -17.25
CA LEU A 103 -3.51 6.86 -16.15
C LEU A 103 -3.30 8.29 -15.67
N THR A 104 -4.36 9.11 -15.70
CA THR A 104 -4.31 10.50 -15.21
C THR A 104 -5.54 10.86 -14.40
N ALA A 105 -5.34 11.42 -13.21
CA ALA A 105 -6.43 11.80 -12.29
C ALA A 105 -6.90 13.24 -12.49
N SER A 106 -8.05 13.56 -11.89
CA SER A 106 -8.48 14.97 -11.80
C SER A 106 -7.40 15.81 -11.12
N PRO A 107 -7.17 17.06 -11.56
CA PRO A 107 -6.27 17.98 -10.87
C PRO A 107 -6.55 18.06 -9.38
N TYR A 108 -5.52 17.78 -8.59
CA TYR A 108 -5.58 17.82 -7.13
C TYR A 108 -5.20 19.21 -6.61
N TYR A 109 -5.66 19.53 -5.39
CA TYR A 109 -5.42 20.80 -4.68
C TYR A 109 -6.18 22.01 -5.25
N ASN A 110 -6.06 22.28 -6.55
CA ASN A 110 -6.64 23.48 -7.20
C ASN A 110 -8.14 23.39 -7.53
N LYS A 111 -8.76 22.21 -7.43
CA LYS A 111 -10.22 21.97 -7.49
C LYS A 111 -10.93 22.63 -8.70
N PRO A 112 -10.58 22.26 -9.94
CA PRO A 112 -11.22 22.82 -11.12
C PRO A 112 -12.72 22.49 -11.19
N THR A 113 -13.49 23.37 -11.85
CA THR A 113 -14.89 23.14 -12.21
C THR A 113 -15.01 21.94 -13.17
N GLN A 114 -16.23 21.42 -13.36
CA GLN A 114 -16.49 20.33 -14.33
C GLN A 114 -15.98 20.66 -15.74
N GLU A 115 -16.21 21.89 -16.22
CA GLU A 115 -15.70 22.32 -17.53
C GLU A 115 -14.16 22.44 -17.55
N GLY A 116 -13.56 22.84 -16.42
CA GLY A 116 -12.10 22.82 -16.25
C GLY A 116 -11.54 21.39 -16.34
N GLN A 117 -12.18 20.42 -15.69
CA GLN A 117 -11.81 19.01 -15.77
C GLN A 117 -11.96 18.47 -17.19
N TYR A 118 -13.09 18.77 -17.87
CA TYR A 118 -13.31 18.40 -19.26
C TYR A 118 -12.18 18.89 -20.17
N ARG A 119 -11.86 20.20 -20.12
CA ARG A 119 -10.80 20.78 -20.95
C ARG A 119 -9.42 20.24 -20.60
N HIS A 120 -9.14 20.02 -19.33
CA HIS A 120 -7.88 19.41 -18.88
C HIS A 120 -7.66 18.05 -19.53
N PHE A 121 -8.62 17.13 -19.40
CA PHE A 121 -8.48 15.79 -19.96
C PHE A 121 -8.50 15.78 -21.49
N LYS A 122 -9.38 16.56 -22.13
CA LYS A 122 -9.40 16.69 -23.59
C LYS A 122 -8.06 17.17 -24.15
N THR A 123 -7.43 18.16 -23.48
CA THR A 123 -6.13 18.70 -23.90
C THR A 123 -5.03 17.63 -23.80
N ILE A 124 -5.04 16.79 -22.76
CA ILE A 124 -4.07 15.68 -22.63
C ILE A 124 -4.34 14.64 -23.72
N ALA A 125 -5.61 14.28 -23.93
CA ALA A 125 -6.04 13.33 -24.94
C ALA A 125 -5.59 13.73 -26.35
N GLU A 126 -5.75 15.01 -26.73
CA GLU A 126 -5.32 15.54 -28.03
C GLU A 126 -3.79 15.56 -28.22
N ALA A 127 -3.00 15.41 -27.14
CA ALA A 127 -1.55 15.52 -27.19
C ALA A 127 -0.82 14.19 -27.37
N VAL A 128 -1.52 13.04 -27.30
CA VAL A 128 -0.94 11.69 -27.37
C VAL A 128 -1.83 10.71 -28.12
N ASP A 129 -1.22 9.75 -28.82
CA ASP A 129 -1.97 8.72 -29.57
C ASP A 129 -2.33 7.48 -28.72
N LYS A 130 -1.85 7.41 -27.47
CA LYS A 130 -2.11 6.30 -26.55
C LYS A 130 -3.48 6.47 -25.88
N ALA A 131 -4.07 5.35 -25.46
CA ALA A 131 -5.30 5.36 -24.68
C ALA A 131 -5.10 6.07 -23.33
N LEU A 132 -6.05 6.90 -22.93
CA LEU A 132 -6.14 7.53 -21.62
C LEU A 132 -7.17 6.81 -20.76
N ILE A 133 -6.77 6.46 -19.55
CA ILE A 133 -7.65 6.05 -18.46
C ILE A 133 -7.72 7.21 -17.48
N LEU A 134 -8.91 7.77 -17.32
CA LEU A 134 -9.16 8.82 -16.34
C LEU A 134 -9.17 8.23 -14.94
N TYR A 135 -8.86 9.02 -13.92
CA TYR A 135 -8.92 8.55 -12.54
C TYR A 135 -9.73 9.52 -11.67
N ASN A 136 -10.96 9.10 -11.33
CA ASN A 136 -11.82 9.82 -10.41
C ASN A 136 -11.56 9.35 -8.97
N VAL A 137 -11.03 10.23 -8.12
CA VAL A 137 -10.72 9.93 -6.71
C VAL A 137 -10.90 11.18 -5.84
N PRO A 138 -12.14 11.65 -5.66
CA PRO A 138 -12.44 12.91 -4.99
C PRO A 138 -11.87 13.01 -3.57
N GLY A 139 -11.76 11.89 -2.84
CA GLY A 139 -11.15 11.84 -1.52
C GLY A 139 -9.66 12.24 -1.48
N ARG A 140 -8.97 12.27 -2.62
CA ARG A 140 -7.56 12.70 -2.74
C ARG A 140 -7.39 14.00 -3.53
N THR A 141 -8.20 14.21 -4.56
CA THR A 141 -8.10 15.38 -5.43
C THR A 141 -8.85 16.59 -4.86
N GLY A 142 -9.88 16.35 -4.06
CA GLY A 142 -10.84 17.38 -3.63
C GLY A 142 -11.80 17.81 -4.73
N ALA A 143 -11.87 17.08 -5.85
CA ALA A 143 -12.76 17.34 -6.97
C ALA A 143 -13.29 16.01 -7.55
N ASN A 144 -14.60 15.93 -7.76
CA ASN A 144 -15.27 14.79 -8.35
C ASN A 144 -15.47 15.03 -9.86
N ILE A 145 -15.20 14.03 -10.69
CA ILE A 145 -15.63 14.00 -12.09
C ILE A 145 -17.09 13.54 -12.09
N GLU A 146 -18.03 14.42 -12.42
CA GLU A 146 -19.45 14.06 -12.45
C GLU A 146 -19.77 13.14 -13.64
N PRO A 147 -20.79 12.26 -13.53
CA PRO A 147 -21.18 11.36 -14.62
C PRO A 147 -21.44 12.06 -15.96
N SER A 148 -22.04 13.26 -15.94
CA SER A 148 -22.29 14.06 -17.14
C SER A 148 -21.00 14.54 -17.81
N THR A 149 -20.00 14.96 -17.03
CA THR A 149 -18.67 15.32 -17.52
C THR A 149 -17.95 14.10 -18.07
N LEU A 150 -18.05 12.97 -17.37
CA LEU A 150 -17.43 11.73 -17.80
C LEU A 150 -18.03 11.20 -19.11
N ALA A 151 -19.36 11.27 -19.27
CA ALA A 151 -20.04 10.91 -20.50
C ALA A 151 -19.56 11.77 -21.69
N ARG A 152 -19.39 13.08 -21.50
CA ARG A 152 -18.79 13.96 -22.53
C ARG A 152 -17.35 13.58 -22.87
N LEU A 153 -16.56 13.16 -21.87
CA LEU A 153 -15.16 12.74 -22.06
C LEU A 153 -15.07 11.38 -22.76
N ALA A 154 -16.03 10.49 -22.55
CA ALA A 154 -16.07 9.19 -23.19
C ALA A 154 -16.26 9.26 -24.72
N GLU A 155 -16.78 10.38 -25.23
CA GLU A 155 -16.87 10.64 -26.68
C GLU A 155 -15.53 11.08 -27.32
N VAL A 156 -14.49 11.33 -26.51
CA VAL A 156 -13.16 11.70 -27.02
C VAL A 156 -12.42 10.42 -27.44
N PRO A 157 -11.96 10.27 -28.71
CA PRO A 157 -11.60 8.98 -29.29
C PRO A 157 -10.59 8.12 -28.53
N ASN A 158 -9.61 8.72 -27.84
CA ASN A 158 -8.58 8.01 -27.09
C ASN A 158 -8.77 8.07 -25.57
N ILE A 159 -9.84 8.68 -25.06
CA ILE A 159 -10.22 8.52 -23.65
C ILE A 159 -10.98 7.21 -23.53
N ALA A 160 -10.25 6.15 -23.18
CA ALA A 160 -10.73 4.78 -23.26
C ALA A 160 -11.48 4.32 -22.01
N GLY A 161 -11.33 5.00 -20.87
CA GLY A 161 -11.97 4.53 -19.64
C GLY A 161 -11.76 5.40 -18.42
N VAL A 162 -12.26 4.92 -17.29
CA VAL A 162 -12.12 5.53 -15.97
C VAL A 162 -11.75 4.47 -14.92
N LYS A 163 -10.85 4.84 -14.02
CA LYS A 163 -10.71 4.27 -12.69
C LYS A 163 -11.64 5.04 -11.75
N GLU A 164 -12.76 4.43 -11.37
CA GLU A 164 -13.77 5.05 -10.51
C GLU A 164 -13.51 4.68 -9.04
N ALA A 165 -12.95 5.62 -8.28
CA ALA A 165 -12.62 5.47 -6.85
C ALA A 165 -13.38 6.50 -5.99
N SER A 166 -14.59 6.89 -6.40
CA SER A 166 -15.45 7.75 -5.58
C SER A 166 -16.02 7.01 -4.35
N GLY A 167 -16.10 5.68 -4.41
CA GLY A 167 -16.80 4.85 -3.42
C GLY A 167 -18.32 5.01 -3.45
N ASN A 168 -18.86 5.78 -4.41
CA ASN A 168 -20.29 6.06 -4.54
C ASN A 168 -20.92 5.12 -5.57
N MET A 169 -21.58 4.07 -5.10
CA MET A 169 -22.23 3.09 -5.99
C MET A 169 -23.36 3.68 -6.85
N THR A 170 -24.06 4.72 -6.38
CA THR A 170 -25.08 5.40 -7.20
C THR A 170 -24.41 6.09 -8.39
N GLN A 171 -23.33 6.83 -8.15
CA GLN A 171 -22.56 7.48 -9.22
C GLN A 171 -21.98 6.46 -10.19
N ILE A 172 -21.41 5.36 -9.68
CA ILE A 172 -20.85 4.31 -10.54
C ILE A 172 -21.94 3.69 -11.43
N ALA A 173 -23.14 3.46 -10.89
CA ALA A 173 -24.28 3.01 -11.68
C ALA A 173 -24.65 4.03 -12.77
N GLU A 174 -24.73 5.32 -12.43
CA GLU A 174 -24.99 6.39 -13.41
C GLU A 174 -23.93 6.42 -14.52
N VAL A 175 -22.65 6.31 -14.17
CA VAL A 175 -21.55 6.23 -15.12
C VAL A 175 -21.71 5.05 -16.06
N CYS A 176 -21.92 3.83 -15.54
CA CYS A 176 -22.05 2.63 -16.37
C CYS A 176 -23.24 2.70 -17.34
N ASN A 177 -24.27 3.51 -17.04
CA ASN A 177 -25.43 3.70 -17.92
C ASN A 177 -25.28 4.89 -18.88
N ALA A 178 -24.41 5.86 -18.57
CA ALA A 178 -24.26 7.09 -19.34
C ALA A 178 -23.12 7.05 -20.36
N VAL A 179 -22.09 6.23 -20.12
CA VAL A 179 -20.96 6.08 -21.04
C VAL A 179 -21.25 5.06 -22.15
N PRO A 180 -20.62 5.18 -23.33
CA PRO A 180 -20.72 4.17 -24.38
C PRO A 180 -20.24 2.79 -23.94
N GLU A 181 -20.78 1.72 -24.54
CA GLU A 181 -20.45 0.31 -24.20
C GLU A 181 -18.95 -0.03 -24.32
N HIS A 182 -18.21 0.68 -25.19
CA HIS A 182 -16.77 0.48 -25.37
C HIS A 182 -15.91 1.18 -24.30
N PHE A 183 -16.50 2.05 -23.47
CA PHE A 183 -15.78 2.80 -22.44
C PHE A 183 -15.52 1.92 -21.21
N LEU A 184 -14.25 1.83 -20.81
CA LEU A 184 -13.81 0.91 -19.77
C LEU A 184 -14.03 1.52 -18.38
N VAL A 185 -14.95 0.96 -17.59
CA VAL A 185 -15.14 1.34 -16.18
C VAL A 185 -14.43 0.34 -15.26
N PHE A 186 -13.37 0.78 -14.60
CA PHE A 186 -12.65 0.00 -13.58
C PHE A 186 -13.03 0.47 -12.20
N SER A 187 -13.25 -0.47 -11.27
CA SER A 187 -13.27 -0.13 -9.86
C SER A 187 -11.91 0.42 -9.43
N GLY A 188 -11.91 1.45 -8.61
CA GLY A 188 -10.71 1.95 -7.92
C GLY A 188 -10.68 1.63 -6.44
N ASP A 189 -11.65 0.86 -5.95
CA ASP A 189 -11.77 0.40 -4.56
C ASP A 189 -11.94 -1.13 -4.54
N ASP A 190 -11.00 -1.80 -3.88
CA ASP A 190 -10.92 -3.26 -3.75
C ASP A 190 -12.22 -3.85 -3.17
N ALA A 191 -12.77 -3.25 -2.12
CA ALA A 191 -13.88 -3.81 -1.35
C ALA A 191 -15.21 -3.82 -2.13
N ILE A 192 -15.39 -2.94 -3.11
CA ILE A 192 -16.62 -2.82 -3.91
C ILE A 192 -16.47 -3.33 -5.34
N THR A 193 -15.40 -4.06 -5.65
CA THR A 193 -15.15 -4.56 -7.02
C THR A 193 -16.30 -5.40 -7.57
N LEU A 194 -16.86 -6.30 -6.76
CA LEU A 194 -17.93 -7.19 -7.21
C LEU A 194 -19.20 -6.44 -7.66
N PRO A 195 -19.78 -5.52 -6.87
CA PRO A 195 -20.94 -4.76 -7.34
C PRO A 195 -20.61 -3.85 -8.52
N VAL A 196 -19.39 -3.33 -8.66
CA VAL A 196 -18.99 -2.56 -9.85
C VAL A 196 -19.02 -3.43 -11.11
N ILE A 197 -18.46 -4.65 -11.06
CA ILE A 197 -18.51 -5.60 -12.18
C ILE A 197 -19.96 -5.99 -12.50
N ALA A 198 -20.80 -6.19 -11.49
CA ALA A 198 -22.22 -6.52 -11.69
C ALA A 198 -23.01 -5.42 -12.42
N LEU A 199 -22.55 -4.16 -12.36
CA LEU A 199 -23.13 -3.02 -13.07
C LEU A 199 -22.56 -2.78 -14.47
N GLY A 200 -21.61 -3.61 -14.92
CA GLY A 200 -20.96 -3.49 -16.23
C GLY A 200 -19.49 -3.06 -16.17
N GLY A 201 -18.91 -2.91 -14.97
CA GLY A 201 -17.48 -2.65 -14.82
C GLY A 201 -16.61 -3.79 -15.37
N LEU A 202 -15.48 -3.43 -15.97
CA LEU A 202 -14.58 -4.37 -16.67
C LEU A 202 -13.33 -4.74 -15.85
N GLY A 203 -13.43 -4.61 -14.53
CA GLY A 203 -12.42 -5.07 -13.59
C GLY A 203 -12.05 -4.03 -12.53
N ILE A 204 -10.78 -4.03 -12.12
CA ILE A 204 -10.29 -3.19 -11.02
C ILE A 204 -8.83 -2.75 -11.27
N ILE A 205 -8.49 -1.54 -10.82
CA ILE A 205 -7.11 -1.13 -10.55
C ILE A 205 -6.86 -1.14 -9.03
N SER A 206 -6.24 -2.22 -8.56
CA SER A 206 -6.29 -2.74 -7.19
C SER A 206 -5.06 -2.34 -6.35
N VAL A 207 -5.27 -2.07 -5.06
CA VAL A 207 -4.19 -1.98 -4.06
C VAL A 207 -3.88 -3.38 -3.52
N ALA A 208 -4.90 -4.13 -3.09
CA ALA A 208 -4.75 -5.45 -2.47
C ALA A 208 -4.01 -6.47 -3.35
N SER A 209 -4.11 -6.35 -4.68
CA SER A 209 -3.36 -7.19 -5.63
C SER A 209 -1.84 -7.07 -5.49
N ASN A 210 -1.31 -6.03 -4.84
CA ASN A 210 0.11 -6.01 -4.47
C ASN A 210 0.48 -7.18 -3.54
N GLU A 211 -0.42 -7.62 -2.66
CA GLU A 211 -0.14 -8.64 -1.64
C GLU A 211 -0.71 -10.01 -2.01
N ILE A 212 -1.84 -10.02 -2.73
CA ILE A 212 -2.60 -11.22 -3.12
C ILE A 212 -2.97 -11.18 -4.61
N PRO A 213 -1.98 -11.08 -5.52
CA PRO A 213 -2.24 -10.86 -6.95
C PRO A 213 -3.05 -11.98 -7.60
N ARG A 214 -2.75 -13.23 -7.27
CA ARG A 214 -3.43 -14.40 -7.83
C ARG A 214 -4.90 -14.41 -7.43
N GLU A 215 -5.18 -14.16 -6.17
CA GLU A 215 -6.53 -14.18 -5.62
C GLU A 215 -7.37 -13.02 -6.13
N MET A 216 -6.80 -11.82 -6.25
CA MET A 216 -7.49 -10.67 -6.85
C MET A 216 -7.78 -10.89 -8.34
N ALA A 217 -6.83 -11.44 -9.10
CA ALA A 217 -7.04 -11.81 -10.50
C ALA A 217 -8.12 -12.89 -10.66
N GLU A 218 -8.10 -13.94 -9.82
CA GLU A 218 -9.11 -15.00 -9.82
C GLU A 218 -10.50 -14.45 -9.45
N MET A 219 -10.60 -13.61 -8.42
CA MET A 219 -11.87 -12.98 -8.01
C MET A 219 -12.48 -12.13 -9.13
N THR A 220 -11.66 -11.27 -9.74
CA THR A 220 -12.11 -10.38 -10.82
C THR A 220 -12.52 -11.19 -12.05
N ARG A 221 -11.71 -12.18 -12.46
CA ARG A 221 -12.01 -13.04 -13.61
C ARG A 221 -13.27 -13.89 -13.39
N ALA A 222 -13.47 -14.43 -12.18
CA ALA A 222 -14.68 -15.16 -11.83
C ALA A 222 -15.92 -14.27 -11.94
N ALA A 223 -15.88 -13.06 -11.37
CA ALA A 223 -16.99 -12.10 -11.45
C ALA A 223 -17.31 -11.72 -12.91
N MET A 224 -16.30 -11.41 -13.72
CA MET A 224 -16.48 -11.07 -15.14
C MET A 224 -17.05 -12.23 -15.97
N ASN A 225 -16.82 -13.47 -15.55
CA ASN A 225 -17.35 -14.68 -16.18
C ASN A 225 -18.69 -15.15 -15.56
N ASN A 226 -19.34 -14.32 -14.74
CA ASN A 226 -20.58 -14.63 -14.00
C ASN A 226 -20.46 -15.82 -13.01
N ASP A 227 -19.24 -16.23 -12.63
CA ASP A 227 -19.00 -17.16 -11.52
C ASP A 227 -18.99 -16.38 -10.19
N TRP A 228 -20.20 -16.01 -9.77
CA TRP A 228 -20.39 -15.22 -8.56
C TRP A 228 -20.10 -15.98 -7.26
N ASP A 229 -20.16 -17.32 -7.28
CA ASP A 229 -19.88 -18.13 -6.09
C ASP A 229 -18.39 -18.11 -5.76
N THR A 230 -17.53 -18.34 -6.76
CA THR A 230 -16.08 -18.19 -6.61
C THR A 230 -15.71 -16.76 -6.23
N ALA A 231 -16.26 -15.77 -6.94
CA ALA A 231 -15.97 -14.36 -6.70
C ALA A 231 -16.33 -13.95 -5.26
N ARG A 232 -17.53 -14.29 -4.77
CA ARG A 232 -17.97 -13.98 -3.40
C ARG A 232 -17.18 -14.74 -2.35
N ARG A 233 -16.76 -15.98 -2.62
CA ARG A 233 -15.92 -16.76 -1.69
C ARG A 233 -14.57 -16.08 -1.47
N ILE A 234 -13.90 -15.66 -2.54
CA ILE A 234 -12.59 -14.99 -2.45
C ILE A 234 -12.76 -13.62 -1.81
N HIS A 235 -13.74 -12.83 -2.26
CA HIS A 235 -14.06 -11.53 -1.68
C HIS A 235 -14.29 -11.62 -0.17
N ARG A 236 -15.13 -12.55 0.29
CA ARG A 236 -15.40 -12.77 1.73
C ARG A 236 -14.12 -13.09 2.50
N LYS A 237 -13.23 -13.90 1.93
CA LYS A 237 -11.96 -14.28 2.59
C LYS A 237 -11.05 -13.06 2.78
N PHE A 238 -10.97 -12.18 1.79
CA PHE A 238 -9.97 -11.09 1.77
C PHE A 238 -10.54 -9.69 2.08
N LEU A 239 -11.86 -9.53 2.24
CA LEU A 239 -12.49 -8.23 2.50
C LEU A 239 -11.84 -7.48 3.67
N ALA A 240 -11.51 -8.17 4.76
CA ALA A 240 -10.85 -7.56 5.91
C ALA A 240 -9.48 -6.96 5.55
N LEU A 241 -8.71 -7.64 4.70
CA LEU A 241 -7.41 -7.16 4.20
C LEU A 241 -7.60 -5.98 3.24
N MET A 242 -8.54 -6.08 2.31
CA MET A 242 -8.89 -4.99 1.38
C MET A 242 -9.22 -3.70 2.14
N GLN A 243 -10.04 -3.80 3.19
CA GLN A 243 -10.38 -2.65 4.04
C GLN A 243 -9.20 -2.19 4.90
N ALA A 244 -8.39 -3.12 5.43
CA ALA A 244 -7.22 -2.78 6.23
C ALA A 244 -6.17 -1.99 5.43
N ASN A 245 -6.13 -2.16 4.11
CA ASN A 245 -5.26 -1.39 3.23
C ASN A 245 -5.56 0.11 3.19
N PHE A 246 -6.65 0.54 3.85
CA PHE A 246 -7.07 1.93 4.00
C PHE A 246 -7.34 2.31 5.47
N ILE A 247 -6.88 1.52 6.46
CA ILE A 247 -6.97 1.89 7.89
C ILE A 247 -6.16 3.15 8.21
N GLU A 248 -5.10 3.37 7.43
CA GLU A 248 -4.35 4.61 7.29
C GLU A 248 -4.18 4.90 5.79
N SER A 249 -3.66 6.08 5.44
CA SER A 249 -3.47 6.49 4.05
C SER A 249 -2.64 5.48 3.24
N ASN A 250 -3.22 4.87 2.21
CA ASN A 250 -2.46 4.11 1.21
C ASN A 250 -1.35 4.99 0.60
N PRO A 251 -0.10 4.50 0.46
CA PRO A 251 0.32 3.08 0.52
C PRO A 251 0.93 2.58 1.85
N LEU A 252 0.69 3.25 2.98
CA LEU A 252 1.25 2.82 4.28
C LEU A 252 0.92 1.35 4.61
N PRO A 253 -0.36 0.93 4.68
CA PRO A 253 -0.69 -0.46 4.99
C PRO A 253 -0.11 -1.47 4.01
N VAL A 254 -0.22 -1.22 2.70
CA VAL A 254 0.17 -2.21 1.70
C VAL A 254 1.68 -2.47 1.68
N LYS A 255 2.49 -1.44 1.86
CA LYS A 255 3.95 -1.60 2.01
C LYS A 255 4.31 -2.25 3.34
N ALA A 256 3.58 -1.97 4.41
CA ALA A 256 3.77 -2.66 5.69
C ALA A 256 3.52 -4.17 5.55
N VAL A 257 2.44 -4.61 4.88
CA VAL A 257 2.19 -6.05 4.64
C VAL A 257 3.26 -6.65 3.74
N LEU A 258 3.62 -6.01 2.62
CA LEU A 258 4.69 -6.49 1.74
C LEU A 258 6.04 -6.65 2.46
N ALA A 259 6.36 -5.74 3.38
CA ALA A 259 7.55 -5.86 4.21
C ALA A 259 7.44 -7.02 5.21
N MET A 260 6.27 -7.24 5.82
CA MET A 260 6.00 -8.42 6.66
C MET A 260 6.08 -9.74 5.86
N MET A 261 5.79 -9.70 4.55
CA MET A 261 5.98 -10.83 3.62
C MET A 261 7.46 -11.02 3.20
N GLY A 262 8.37 -10.12 3.61
CA GLY A 262 9.77 -10.15 3.21
C GLY A 262 10.01 -9.78 1.74
N LYS A 263 9.07 -9.07 1.09
CA LYS A 263 9.16 -8.71 -0.33
C LYS A 263 9.84 -7.37 -0.60
N ILE A 264 9.81 -6.46 0.38
CA ILE A 264 10.40 -5.12 0.29
C ILE A 264 10.95 -4.70 1.66
N GLU A 265 11.82 -3.69 1.68
CA GLU A 265 12.08 -2.93 2.91
C GLU A 265 10.90 -1.99 3.23
N GLU A 266 10.61 -1.81 4.51
CA GLU A 266 9.55 -0.89 4.93
C GLU A 266 10.06 0.55 5.02
N VAL A 267 10.23 1.17 3.86
CA VAL A 267 10.69 2.56 3.75
C VAL A 267 9.64 3.40 3.02
N TYR A 268 9.38 4.59 3.55
CA TYR A 268 8.48 5.58 2.97
C TYR A 268 9.25 6.89 2.77
N ARG A 269 8.84 7.68 1.78
CA ARG A 269 9.35 9.05 1.62
C ARG A 269 8.42 10.04 2.30
N LEU A 270 8.99 11.02 3.00
CA LEU A 270 8.22 12.13 3.55
C LEU A 270 7.35 12.77 2.45
N PRO A 271 6.09 13.14 2.74
CA PRO A 271 5.48 13.25 4.09
C PRO A 271 4.87 11.96 4.64
N LEU A 272 5.03 10.82 3.96
CA LEU A 272 4.59 9.53 4.47
C LEU A 272 5.56 9.01 5.53
N LEU A 273 5.01 8.31 6.52
CA LEU A 273 5.74 7.79 7.68
C LEU A 273 5.28 6.36 7.96
N PRO A 274 6.08 5.56 8.71
CA PRO A 274 5.64 4.26 9.18
C PRO A 274 4.31 4.35 9.94
N MET A 275 3.50 3.30 9.77
CA MET A 275 2.19 3.19 10.41
C MET A 275 2.27 3.31 11.93
N ARG A 276 1.21 3.83 12.54
CA ARG A 276 1.08 3.83 14.00
C ARG A 276 1.09 2.40 14.54
N ARG A 277 1.63 2.22 15.74
CA ARG A 277 1.86 0.89 16.32
C ARG A 277 0.57 0.07 16.47
N ASP A 278 -0.53 0.69 16.87
CA ASP A 278 -1.84 0.07 17.10
C ASP A 278 -2.50 -0.37 15.78
N THR A 279 -2.52 0.48 14.76
CA THR A 279 -3.05 0.16 13.42
C THR A 279 -2.19 -0.89 12.73
N ARG A 280 -0.85 -0.80 12.85
CA ARG A 280 0.08 -1.84 12.38
C ARG A 280 -0.18 -3.19 13.04
N SER A 281 -0.41 -3.21 14.35
CA SER A 281 -0.71 -4.46 15.08
C SER A 281 -2.03 -5.08 14.61
N ARG A 282 -3.05 -4.25 14.36
CA ARG A 282 -4.32 -4.70 13.77
C ARG A 282 -4.15 -5.21 12.35
N LEU A 283 -3.37 -4.51 11.51
CA LEU A 283 -3.06 -4.92 10.14
C LEU A 283 -2.33 -6.27 10.12
N HIS A 284 -1.32 -6.46 10.96
CA HIS A 284 -0.62 -7.73 11.09
C HIS A 284 -1.58 -8.88 11.43
N LYS A 285 -2.49 -8.69 12.38
CA LYS A 285 -3.50 -9.71 12.72
C LYS A 285 -4.35 -10.05 11.49
N ILE A 286 -4.82 -9.04 10.76
CA ILE A 286 -5.63 -9.23 9.55
C ILE A 286 -4.85 -9.96 8.46
N ALA A 287 -3.59 -9.62 8.25
CA ALA A 287 -2.73 -10.28 7.26
C ALA A 287 -2.45 -11.75 7.61
N VAL A 288 -2.28 -12.07 8.91
CA VAL A 288 -2.20 -13.46 9.39
C VAL A 288 -3.52 -14.20 9.17
N ASP A 289 -4.64 -13.60 9.56
CA ASP A 289 -5.97 -14.23 9.43
C ASP A 289 -6.35 -14.45 7.95
N ALA A 290 -5.89 -13.57 7.05
CA ALA A 290 -6.01 -13.72 5.59
C ALA A 290 -5.07 -14.77 4.98
N GLY A 291 -4.05 -15.21 5.74
CA GLY A 291 -3.04 -16.19 5.30
C GLY A 291 -1.96 -15.61 4.39
N VAL A 292 -1.77 -14.28 4.38
CA VAL A 292 -0.78 -13.59 3.53
C VAL A 292 0.60 -13.60 4.16
N ILE A 293 0.65 -13.58 5.50
CA ILE A 293 1.87 -13.76 6.27
C ILE A 293 1.69 -14.93 7.23
N THR A 294 2.73 -15.74 7.38
CA THR A 294 2.73 -16.80 8.39
C THR A 294 2.73 -16.15 9.76
N LYS A 295 1.88 -16.64 10.67
CA LYS A 295 2.05 -16.35 12.09
C LYS A 295 3.49 -16.73 12.44
N ALA A 296 4.30 -15.78 12.89
CA ALA A 296 5.58 -16.13 13.49
C ALA A 296 5.31 -17.26 14.47
N ALA A 297 6.05 -18.36 14.37
CA ALA A 297 5.98 -19.40 15.39
C ALA A 297 6.02 -18.65 16.72
N ALA A 298 5.05 -18.91 17.62
CA ALA A 298 5.19 -18.44 18.99
C ALA A 298 6.62 -18.83 19.36
N PRO A 299 7.48 -17.88 19.79
CA PRO A 299 8.87 -18.19 20.02
C PRO A 299 8.87 -19.49 20.81
N THR A 300 9.46 -20.55 20.23
CA THR A 300 9.77 -21.78 20.96
C THR A 300 10.33 -21.25 22.26
N PRO A 301 9.75 -21.53 23.44
CA PRO A 301 10.04 -20.76 24.63
C PRO A 301 11.55 -20.74 24.82
N GLU A 302 12.20 -19.68 24.35
CA GLU A 302 13.58 -19.38 24.67
C GLU A 302 13.47 -19.22 26.17
N SER A 303 14.12 -20.15 26.88
CA SER A 303 14.09 -20.28 28.34
C SER A 303 13.83 -18.92 28.95
N ALA A 304 12.63 -18.71 29.51
CA ALA A 304 12.15 -17.38 29.86
C ALA A 304 13.25 -16.63 30.61
N ALA A 305 13.89 -15.68 29.92
CA ALA A 305 15.05 -14.99 30.47
C ALA A 305 14.58 -13.79 31.28
N PHE A 306 15.22 -13.57 32.41
CA PHE A 306 14.92 -12.47 33.32
C PHE A 306 16.05 -11.47 33.31
N TYR A 307 15.72 -10.19 33.44
CA TYR A 307 16.67 -9.10 33.51
C TYR A 307 16.35 -8.22 34.71
N ILE A 308 17.39 -7.59 35.27
CA ILE A 308 17.24 -6.61 36.34
C ILE A 308 17.62 -5.25 35.75
N TYR A 309 16.69 -4.29 35.79
CA TYR A 309 16.97 -2.90 35.46
C TYR A 309 17.39 -2.17 36.72
N GLU A 310 18.62 -1.68 36.77
CA GLU A 310 19.17 -0.90 37.87
C GLU A 310 19.20 0.58 37.48
N ASN A 311 18.77 1.47 38.39
CA ASN A 311 18.75 2.92 38.17
C ASN A 311 19.10 3.70 39.45
N TRP A 312 19.96 4.71 39.31
CA TRP A 312 20.39 5.60 40.40
C TRP A 312 20.36 7.10 40.03
N LEU A 313 19.59 7.48 38.99
CA LEU A 313 19.60 8.83 38.41
C LEU A 313 19.10 9.98 39.31
N ALA A 314 18.16 9.78 40.24
CA ALA A 314 17.58 10.91 40.99
C ALA A 314 16.87 10.53 42.32
N GLY A 315 17.23 9.40 42.93
CA GLY A 315 16.52 8.92 44.13
C GLY A 315 17.16 7.68 44.74
N PRO A 316 16.50 7.01 45.70
CA PRO A 316 17.02 5.79 46.28
C PRO A 316 17.29 4.76 45.19
N HIS A 317 18.52 4.24 45.18
CA HIS A 317 19.00 3.27 44.21
C HIS A 317 18.00 2.10 44.09
N LYS A 318 17.42 1.94 42.90
CA LYS A 318 16.28 1.05 42.67
C LYS A 318 16.60 0.02 41.59
N ILE A 319 16.07 -1.19 41.80
CA ILE A 319 16.02 -2.23 40.78
C ILE A 319 14.60 -2.68 40.45
N VAL A 320 14.38 -3.07 39.20
CA VAL A 320 13.14 -3.65 38.70
C VAL A 320 13.43 -4.93 37.92
N LEU A 321 12.78 -6.03 38.28
CA LEU A 321 12.87 -7.30 37.54
C LEU A 321 11.91 -7.31 36.34
N HIS A 322 12.38 -7.80 35.20
CA HIS A 322 11.61 -7.91 33.96
C HIS A 322 11.79 -9.28 33.30
N ARG A 323 10.76 -9.76 32.58
CA ARG A 323 10.93 -10.79 31.54
C ARG A 323 11.60 -10.17 30.32
N SER A 324 12.40 -10.94 29.60
CA SER A 324 13.08 -10.54 28.36
C SER A 324 12.13 -9.95 27.32
N THR A 325 10.91 -10.49 27.23
CA THR A 325 9.86 -10.08 26.30
C THR A 325 9.06 -8.84 26.75
N CYS A 326 9.37 -8.26 27.92
CA CYS A 326 8.72 -7.05 28.40
C CYS A 326 9.00 -5.89 27.45
N GLY A 327 7.96 -5.11 27.08
CA GLY A 327 8.12 -3.95 26.20
C GLY A 327 9.06 -2.86 26.71
N GLN A 328 9.32 -2.81 28.02
CA GLN A 328 10.34 -1.92 28.61
C GLN A 328 11.75 -2.52 28.61
N CYS A 329 11.86 -3.86 28.67
CA CYS A 329 13.15 -4.55 28.70
C CYS A 329 13.69 -4.78 27.29
N ASN A 330 12.86 -5.31 26.39
CA ASN A 330 13.22 -5.64 25.02
C ASN A 330 14.58 -6.38 24.94
N TYR A 331 14.68 -7.52 25.64
CA TYR A 331 15.90 -8.33 25.71
C TYR A 331 17.12 -7.55 26.22
N GLY A 332 16.93 -6.71 27.24
CA GLY A 332 17.97 -5.87 27.84
C GLY A 332 18.39 -4.66 27.00
N LYS A 333 17.69 -4.36 25.91
CA LYS A 333 18.00 -3.23 25.01
C LYS A 333 17.15 -1.99 25.27
N GLY A 334 16.04 -2.13 25.99
CA GLY A 334 15.12 -1.03 26.28
C GLY A 334 15.76 0.02 27.17
N ARG A 335 15.47 1.30 26.94
CA ARG A 335 15.94 2.41 27.79
C ARG A 335 14.77 3.34 28.10
N PRO A 336 14.31 3.42 29.35
CA PRO A 336 13.38 4.44 29.81
C PRO A 336 13.86 5.85 29.46
N ALA A 337 12.92 6.72 29.10
CA ALA A 337 13.23 8.11 28.74
C ALA A 337 13.89 8.84 29.93
N GLY A 338 14.96 9.57 29.64
CA GLY A 338 15.75 10.29 30.64
C GLY A 338 16.84 9.47 31.31
N HIS A 339 17.00 8.17 31.00
CA HIS A 339 18.05 7.32 31.57
C HIS A 339 19.15 7.03 30.52
N ASP A 340 20.41 7.07 30.95
CA ASP A 340 21.57 6.75 30.13
C ASP A 340 22.53 5.80 30.88
N ALA A 341 23.65 5.45 30.24
CA ALA A 341 24.61 4.47 30.75
C ALA A 341 25.37 4.92 32.01
N ASN A 342 25.36 6.21 32.34
CA ASN A 342 26.00 6.76 33.53
C ASN A 342 25.16 6.53 34.79
N HIS A 343 23.86 6.23 34.63
CA HIS A 343 22.92 6.20 35.74
C HIS A 343 21.86 5.09 35.68
N ALA A 344 21.94 4.20 34.70
CA ALA A 344 21.16 2.97 34.66
C ALA A 344 21.86 1.88 33.85
N ARG A 345 21.57 0.62 34.18
CA ARG A 345 22.04 -0.54 33.40
C ARG A 345 21.12 -1.75 33.55
N TRP A 346 21.20 -2.63 32.57
CA TRP A 346 20.57 -3.95 32.63
C TRP A 346 21.56 -5.00 33.10
N HIS A 347 21.09 -5.93 33.92
CA HIS A 347 21.80 -7.15 34.30
C HIS A 347 21.06 -8.39 33.80
N GLY A 348 21.80 -9.43 33.45
CA GLY A 348 21.29 -10.68 32.87
C GLY A 348 21.82 -10.93 31.45
N PRO A 349 21.23 -11.89 30.71
CA PRO A 349 20.03 -12.65 31.07
C PRO A 349 20.26 -13.64 32.22
N TYR A 350 19.25 -13.82 33.07
CA TYR A 350 19.16 -14.90 34.05
C TYR A 350 18.18 -15.96 33.55
N ALA A 351 18.49 -17.23 33.74
CA ALA A 351 17.72 -18.34 33.17
C ALA A 351 16.39 -18.57 33.92
N THR A 352 16.31 -18.17 35.20
CA THR A 352 15.11 -18.34 36.03
C THR A 352 14.79 -17.09 36.85
N LEU A 353 13.52 -16.96 37.25
CA LEU A 353 13.08 -15.87 38.13
C LEU A 353 13.72 -15.98 39.53
N VAL A 354 13.96 -17.21 39.99
CA VAL A 354 14.59 -17.47 41.30
C VAL A 354 16.02 -16.94 41.32
N GLU A 355 16.80 -17.27 40.28
CA GLU A 355 18.17 -16.76 40.10
C GLU A 355 18.18 -15.23 40.04
N ALA A 356 17.30 -14.63 39.24
CA ALA A 356 17.23 -13.18 39.12
C ALA A 356 16.85 -12.52 40.47
N ARG A 357 15.94 -13.12 41.25
CA ARG A 357 15.58 -12.65 42.60
C ARG A 357 16.76 -12.74 43.57
N GLU A 358 17.48 -13.85 43.56
CA GLU A 358 18.65 -14.05 44.42
C GLU A 358 19.75 -13.02 44.13
N ILE A 359 20.08 -12.81 42.86
CA ILE A 359 21.03 -11.76 42.46
C ILE A 359 20.53 -10.39 42.90
N SER A 360 19.24 -10.08 42.68
CA SER A 360 18.63 -8.80 43.08
C SER A 360 18.77 -8.50 44.58
N GLN A 361 18.74 -9.54 45.44
CA GLN A 361 18.90 -9.38 46.89
C GLN A 361 20.33 -8.99 47.27
N HIS A 362 21.33 -9.54 46.56
CA HIS A 362 22.74 -9.34 46.83
C HIS A 362 23.36 -8.10 46.16
N MET A 363 22.60 -7.34 45.37
CA MET A 363 23.10 -6.11 44.73
C MET A 363 23.38 -5.02 45.78
N PRO A 364 24.63 -4.53 45.88
CA PRO A 364 25.04 -3.57 46.90
C PRO A 364 24.44 -2.18 46.64
N GLY A 365 24.10 -1.48 47.72
CA GLY A 365 23.60 -0.11 47.66
C GLY A 365 22.16 0.04 47.15
N VAL A 366 21.46 -1.04 46.80
CA VAL A 366 20.06 -1.01 46.36
C VAL A 366 19.10 -0.87 47.54
N LEU A 367 18.29 0.19 47.51
CA LEU A 367 17.31 0.56 48.54
C LEU A 367 15.89 0.12 48.21
N ILE A 368 15.53 0.05 46.92
CA ILE A 368 14.19 -0.35 46.47
C ILE A 368 14.29 -1.51 45.48
N ARG A 369 13.58 -2.60 45.77
CA ARG A 369 13.48 -3.79 44.90
C ARG A 369 12.02 -3.98 44.50
N SER A 370 11.74 -4.12 43.22
CA SER A 370 10.39 -4.29 42.71
C SER A 370 10.36 -5.19 41.48
N GLU A 371 9.18 -5.71 41.16
CA GLU A 371 8.95 -6.53 39.98
C GLU A 371 8.04 -5.77 39.01
N CYS A 372 8.37 -5.82 37.71
CA CYS A 372 7.50 -5.27 36.68
C CYS A 372 6.24 -6.13 36.57
N LYS A 373 5.13 -5.55 36.09
CA LYS A 373 3.87 -6.27 35.80
C LYS A 373 4.03 -7.45 34.82
N CYS A 374 5.17 -7.55 34.12
CA CYS A 374 5.45 -8.67 33.24
C CYS A 374 5.97 -9.91 33.96
N ILE A 375 6.46 -9.78 35.20
CA ILE A 375 6.86 -10.91 36.05
C ILE A 375 5.59 -11.57 36.56
#